data_AF-A0A2A4T8D0-F1
#
_entry.id   AF-A0A2A4T8D0-F1
#
_cell.length_a   1.000
_cell.length_b   1.000
_cell.length_c   1.000
_cell.angle_alpha   90.00
_cell.angle_beta   90.00
_cell.angle_gamma   90.00
#
_symmetry.space_group_name_H-M   'P 1'
#
loop_
_entity.id
_entity.type
_entity.pdbx_description
1 polymer ?
#
loop_
_entity_poly.entity_id
_entity_poly.type
_entity_poly.pdbx_seq_one_letter_code
_entity_poly.pdbx_strand_id
1 'polypeptide(L)'
;MIKLFQYKPTDLNIRQRIDMTVNIKFICKLEVNELNKNYTGEIILKGSDSSRDKKMYFLCINPHDPSTVELAFYKDSKKTEPIYEAVGFDSGTLRTHPSTGLPIVALESITIESPKVENAGIGLAYVASSIISEAIYNSEKDLEASPKLLRSGKRPVFEFQHEWQQTFGKSTQEIAQGLVQSLNL
;
A
#
# COMPACT_ATOMS: atom_id res chain seq x y z
N MET A 1 -58.29 -26.32 -5.61
CA MET A 1 -57.84 -25.38 -6.66
C MET A 1 -56.48 -24.84 -6.24
N ILE A 2 -55.39 -25.42 -6.76
CA ILE A 2 -54.00 -25.09 -6.39
C ILE A 2 -53.41 -24.28 -7.55
N LYS A 3 -52.95 -23.05 -7.30
CA LYS A 3 -52.23 -22.25 -8.29
C LYS A 3 -50.76 -22.68 -8.31
N LEU A 4 -50.36 -23.40 -9.36
CA LEU A 4 -48.97 -23.60 -9.74
C LEU A 4 -48.45 -22.30 -10.36
N PHE A 5 -47.49 -21.64 -9.70
CA PHE A 5 -46.68 -20.62 -10.35
C PHE A 5 -45.54 -21.33 -11.08
N GLN A 6 -45.64 -21.40 -12.41
CA GLN A 6 -44.52 -21.70 -13.28
C GLN A 6 -43.52 -20.53 -13.18
N TYR A 7 -42.42 -20.75 -12.47
CA TYR A 7 -41.28 -19.85 -12.53
C TYR A 7 -40.55 -20.12 -13.85
N LYS A 8 -40.57 -19.15 -14.77
CA LYS A 8 -39.72 -19.17 -15.96
C LYS A 8 -38.27 -18.91 -15.52
N PRO A 9 -37.28 -19.71 -15.96
CA PRO A 9 -35.89 -19.38 -15.75
C PRO A 9 -35.54 -18.24 -16.71
N THR A 10 -35.51 -17.01 -16.20
CA THR A 10 -34.70 -15.98 -16.83
C THR A 10 -33.29 -16.14 -16.31
N ASP A 11 -32.48 -16.80 -17.11
CA ASP A 11 -31.03 -16.83 -17.03
C ASP A 11 -30.47 -15.40 -16.96
N LEU A 12 -30.20 -14.95 -15.74
CA LEU A 12 -29.22 -13.92 -15.48
C LEU A 12 -28.28 -14.51 -14.45
N ASN A 13 -27.11 -14.92 -14.94
CA ASN A 13 -25.92 -15.25 -14.17
C ASN A 13 -25.60 -14.10 -13.21
N ILE A 14 -26.25 -14.05 -12.05
CA ILE A 14 -25.77 -13.34 -10.88
C ILE A 14 -24.63 -14.20 -10.33
N ARG A 15 -23.49 -14.17 -11.02
CA ARG A 15 -22.22 -14.47 -10.37
C ARG A 15 -22.07 -13.39 -9.31
N GLN A 16 -22.43 -13.69 -8.07
CA GLN A 16 -22.18 -12.82 -6.93
C GLN A 16 -20.73 -12.35 -7.02
N ARG A 17 -20.51 -11.06 -7.31
CA ARG A 17 -19.22 -10.41 -7.10
C ARG A 17 -19.01 -10.41 -5.60
N ILE A 18 -18.22 -11.34 -5.10
CA ILE A 18 -17.80 -11.33 -3.69
C ILE A 18 -16.60 -10.38 -3.65
N ASP A 19 -16.90 -9.10 -3.48
CA ASP A 19 -15.88 -8.10 -3.19
C ASP A 19 -15.45 -8.26 -1.71
N MET A 20 -14.16 -8.11 -1.44
CA MET A 20 -13.60 -8.28 -0.10
C MET A 20 -13.08 -6.93 0.41
N THR A 21 -13.69 -6.40 1.47
CA THR A 21 -13.21 -5.17 2.12
C THR A 21 -12.24 -5.51 3.24
N VAL A 22 -11.05 -4.92 3.21
CA VAL A 22 -10.04 -5.06 4.26
C VAL A 22 -9.83 -3.70 4.93
N ASN A 23 -9.78 -3.71 6.26
CA ASN A 23 -9.47 -2.54 7.09
C ASN A 23 -8.21 -2.84 7.90
N ILE A 24 -7.26 -1.91 7.91
CA ILE A 24 -5.98 -2.06 8.62
C ILE A 24 -5.65 -0.78 9.35
N LYS A 25 -5.42 -0.90 10.66
CA LYS A 25 -4.77 0.16 11.43
C LYS A 25 -3.28 0.10 11.17
N PHE A 26 -2.66 1.27 11.06
CA PHE A 26 -1.22 1.34 10.85
C PHE A 26 -0.58 2.50 11.62
N ILE A 27 0.74 2.44 11.73
CA ILE A 27 1.61 3.56 12.09
C ILE A 27 2.68 3.66 11.02
N CYS A 28 2.80 4.80 10.35
CA CYS A 28 3.82 5.08 9.35
C CYS A 28 4.62 6.31 9.80
N LYS A 29 5.92 6.13 10.01
CA LYS A 29 6.85 7.23 10.23
C LYS A 29 7.66 7.45 8.96
N LEU A 30 7.58 8.66 8.43
CA LEU A 30 8.22 9.06 7.19
C LEU A 30 9.27 10.13 7.47
N GLU A 31 10.49 9.89 7.03
CA GLU A 31 11.59 10.85 7.00
C GLU A 31 11.79 11.35 5.57
N VAL A 32 11.79 12.67 5.40
CA VAL A 32 12.05 13.34 4.12
C VAL A 32 13.55 13.58 4.02
N ASN A 33 14.23 12.75 3.21
CA ASN A 33 15.67 12.90 2.96
C ASN A 33 15.93 14.00 1.93
N GLU A 34 15.14 14.00 0.86
CA GLU A 34 15.17 15.01 -0.19
C GLU A 34 13.75 15.17 -0.74
N LEU A 35 13.21 16.39 -0.65
CA LEU A 35 11.85 16.68 -1.08
C LEU A 35 11.66 16.32 -2.56
N ASN A 36 10.54 15.66 -2.86
CA ASN A 36 10.15 15.13 -4.17
C ASN A 36 11.08 14.05 -4.74
N LYS A 37 12.05 13.55 -3.97
CA LYS A 37 12.99 12.53 -4.44
C LYS A 37 13.14 11.35 -3.49
N ASN A 38 13.56 11.57 -2.25
CA ASN A 38 14.06 10.50 -1.40
C ASN A 38 13.36 10.47 -0.05
N TYR A 39 12.75 9.35 0.26
CA TYR A 39 11.98 9.13 1.49
C TYR A 39 12.40 7.81 2.14
N THR A 40 12.48 7.81 3.46
CA THR A 40 12.73 6.59 4.23
C THR A 40 11.80 6.53 5.42
N GLY A 41 11.66 5.36 6.03
CA GLY A 41 10.88 5.30 7.24
C GLY A 41 10.66 3.92 7.80
N GLU A 42 9.68 3.84 8.68
CA GLU A 42 9.16 2.59 9.21
C GLU A 42 7.63 2.58 9.11
N ILE A 43 7.07 1.42 8.79
CA ILE A 43 5.64 1.17 8.80
C ILE A 43 5.35 -0.04 9.67
N ILE A 44 4.29 0.06 10.47
CA ILE A 44 3.75 -1.00 11.30
C ILE A 44 2.31 -1.22 10.87
N LEU A 45 2.03 -2.37 10.24
CA LEU A 45 0.67 -2.82 9.95
C LEU A 45 0.17 -3.63 11.15
N LYS A 46 -0.97 -3.23 11.72
CA LYS A 46 -1.52 -3.86 12.92
C LYS A 46 -2.31 -5.11 12.57
N GLY A 47 -2.00 -6.21 13.24
CA GLY A 47 -2.78 -7.45 13.14
C GLY A 47 -3.93 -7.50 14.14
N SER A 48 -4.55 -8.67 14.31
CA SER A 48 -5.58 -8.91 15.34
C SER A 48 -5.08 -8.63 16.77
N ASP A 49 -3.78 -8.82 16.98
CA ASP A 49 -3.06 -8.56 18.22
C ASP A 49 -1.61 -8.13 17.92
N SER A 50 -0.91 -7.63 18.95
CA SER A 50 0.44 -7.08 18.80
C SER A 50 1.50 -8.10 18.40
N SER A 51 1.28 -9.41 18.57
CA SER A 51 2.20 -10.45 18.10
C SER A 51 2.12 -10.66 16.58
N ARG A 52 1.02 -10.19 15.97
CA ARG A 52 0.76 -10.25 14.53
C ARG A 52 1.14 -8.97 13.80
N ASP A 53 1.51 -7.92 14.52
CA ASP A 53 2.02 -6.68 13.94
C ASP A 53 3.19 -6.96 12.99
N LYS A 54 3.13 -6.36 11.80
CA LYS A 54 4.22 -6.44 10.82
C LYS A 54 4.90 -5.10 10.73
N LYS A 55 6.13 -5.05 11.25
CA LYS A 55 7.02 -3.91 11.11
C LYS A 55 7.93 -4.09 9.90
N MET A 56 8.00 -3.08 9.05
CA MET A 56 8.92 -3.00 7.92
C MET A 56 9.58 -1.63 7.90
N TYR A 57 10.82 -1.58 7.43
CA TYR A 57 11.51 -0.33 7.11
C TYR A 57 11.44 -0.12 5.61
N PHE A 58 11.42 1.12 5.15
CA PHE A 58 11.33 1.38 3.71
C PHE A 58 12.31 2.45 3.22
N LEU A 59 12.59 2.38 1.93
CA LEU A 59 13.27 3.39 1.11
C LEU A 59 12.42 3.59 -0.14
N CYS A 60 12.02 4.83 -0.41
CA CYS A 60 11.28 5.22 -1.60
C CYS A 60 12.06 6.32 -2.33
N ILE A 61 12.42 6.06 -3.58
CA ILE A 61 13.19 6.93 -4.46
C ILE A 61 12.30 7.34 -5.62
N ASN A 62 12.39 8.61 -6.01
CA ASN A 62 11.66 9.27 -7.09
C ASN A 62 10.15 8.91 -7.14
N PRO A 63 9.39 9.09 -6.05
CA PRO A 63 7.98 8.64 -5.98
C PRO A 63 7.05 9.29 -7.02
N HIS A 64 7.50 10.35 -7.69
CA HIS A 64 6.73 11.09 -8.69
C HIS A 64 7.07 10.75 -10.13
N ASP A 65 8.11 9.94 -10.36
CA ASP A 65 8.54 9.54 -11.70
C ASP A 65 8.32 8.03 -11.89
N PRO A 66 7.27 7.61 -12.62
CA PRO A 66 6.97 6.20 -12.81
C PRO A 66 8.08 5.42 -13.53
N SER A 67 8.98 6.08 -14.24
CA SER A 67 10.11 5.44 -14.94
C SER A 67 11.32 5.18 -14.04
N THR A 68 11.44 5.89 -12.92
CA THR A 68 12.61 5.84 -12.02
C THR A 68 12.26 5.63 -10.55
N VAL A 69 10.99 5.39 -10.24
CA VAL A 69 10.51 5.11 -8.89
C VAL A 69 10.98 3.73 -8.43
N GLU A 70 11.55 3.71 -7.23
CA GLU A 70 12.00 2.49 -6.56
C GLU A 70 11.45 2.50 -5.13
N LEU A 71 10.85 1.39 -4.71
CA LEU A 71 10.41 1.16 -3.35
C LEU A 71 10.96 -0.17 -2.85
N ALA A 72 11.75 -0.11 -1.79
CA ALA A 72 12.29 -1.28 -1.13
C ALA A 72 11.83 -1.35 0.32
N PHE A 73 11.47 -2.55 0.77
CA PHE A 73 11.12 -2.87 2.13
C PHE A 73 12.20 -3.74 2.78
N TYR A 74 12.47 -3.52 4.05
CA TYR A 74 13.53 -4.19 4.80
C TYR A 74 13.01 -4.69 6.13
N LYS A 75 13.60 -5.78 6.62
CA LYS A 75 13.30 -6.33 7.95
C LYS A 75 13.98 -5.54 9.08
N ASP A 76 15.08 -4.87 8.78
CA ASP A 76 15.94 -4.21 9.77
C ASP A 76 16.14 -2.71 9.46
N SER A 77 16.44 -1.93 10.50
CA SER A 77 16.58 -0.47 10.38
C SER A 77 17.83 -0.04 9.62
N LYS A 78 18.86 -0.88 9.54
CA LYS A 78 20.09 -0.66 8.78
C LYS A 78 19.89 -0.94 7.29
N LYS A 79 18.75 -1.51 6.90
CA LYS A 79 18.35 -1.77 5.50
C LYS A 79 19.39 -2.62 4.77
N THR A 80 19.82 -3.70 5.41
CA THR A 80 20.94 -4.52 4.91
C THR A 80 20.57 -5.35 3.70
N GLU A 81 19.36 -5.92 3.68
CA GLU A 81 18.86 -6.75 2.60
C GLU A 81 17.36 -6.50 2.42
N PRO A 82 16.89 -6.17 1.20
CA PRO A 82 15.48 -5.95 0.95
C PRO A 82 14.71 -7.28 1.03
N ILE A 83 13.53 -7.23 1.64
CA ILE A 83 12.57 -8.35 1.68
C ILE A 83 11.53 -8.26 0.58
N TYR A 84 11.23 -7.05 0.11
CA TYR A 84 10.34 -6.77 -1.02
C TYR A 84 10.86 -5.56 -1.77
N GLU A 85 10.80 -5.62 -3.09
CA GLU A 85 11.16 -4.51 -3.97
C GLU A 85 10.05 -4.31 -4.99
N ALA A 86 9.80 -3.05 -5.32
CA ALA A 86 8.87 -2.66 -6.34
C ALA A 86 9.50 -1.50 -7.10
N VAL A 87 9.54 -1.63 -8.43
CA VAL A 87 9.98 -0.59 -9.34
C VAL A 87 8.78 -0.17 -10.19
N GLY A 88 8.73 1.11 -10.54
CA GLY A 88 7.72 1.59 -11.48
C GLY A 88 7.91 0.97 -12.86
N PHE A 89 6.81 0.83 -13.61
CA PHE A 89 6.88 0.39 -15.00
C PHE A 89 7.23 1.55 -15.94
N ASP A 90 7.97 1.19 -16.99
CA ASP A 90 8.23 2.01 -18.19
C ASP A 90 6.94 2.48 -18.90
N SER A 91 5.77 1.93 -18.53
CA SER A 91 4.47 2.33 -19.08
C SER A 91 3.98 3.69 -18.60
N GLY A 92 4.66 4.34 -17.65
CA GLY A 92 4.33 5.69 -17.21
C GLY A 92 2.98 5.81 -16.48
N THR A 93 2.43 4.71 -15.96
CA THR A 93 1.07 4.69 -15.44
C THR A 93 1.03 5.18 -13.99
N LEU A 94 0.71 6.47 -13.80
CA LEU A 94 0.26 6.99 -12.52
C LEU A 94 -1.18 6.50 -12.29
N ARG A 95 -1.43 5.79 -11.19
CA ARG A 95 -2.79 5.47 -10.72
C ARG A 95 -3.33 6.60 -9.85
N THR A 96 -4.64 6.64 -9.68
CA THR A 96 -5.26 7.54 -8.73
C THR A 96 -5.47 6.81 -7.40
N HIS A 97 -4.93 7.35 -6.29
CA HIS A 97 -5.15 6.80 -4.96
C HIS A 97 -6.66 6.82 -4.64
N PRO A 98 -7.26 5.68 -4.26
CA PRO A 98 -8.72 5.53 -4.24
C PRO A 98 -9.42 6.37 -3.18
N SER A 99 -8.76 6.71 -2.06
CA SER A 99 -9.36 7.54 -1.00
C SER A 99 -9.06 9.04 -1.15
N THR A 100 -7.95 9.41 -1.79
CA THR A 100 -7.49 10.80 -1.86
C THR A 100 -7.61 11.43 -3.25
N GLY A 101 -7.79 10.62 -4.31
CA GLY A 101 -7.96 11.12 -5.67
C GLY A 101 -6.67 11.57 -6.35
N LEU A 102 -5.50 11.22 -5.81
CA LEU A 102 -4.21 11.78 -6.22
C LEU A 102 -3.41 10.84 -7.11
N PRO A 103 -2.59 11.37 -8.06
CA PRO A 103 -1.68 10.54 -8.81
C PRO A 103 -0.65 9.92 -7.86
N ILE A 104 -0.67 8.60 -7.79
CA ILE A 104 0.32 7.77 -7.12
C ILE A 104 0.97 6.89 -8.18
N VAL A 105 2.25 6.59 -8.03
CA VAL A 105 2.84 5.51 -8.80
C VAL A 105 2.10 4.23 -8.44
N ALA A 106 1.53 3.61 -9.46
CA ALA A 106 1.01 2.27 -9.35
C ALA A 106 2.20 1.31 -9.27
N LEU A 107 2.53 0.83 -8.09
CA LEU A 107 3.42 -0.32 -7.96
C LEU A 107 2.64 -1.57 -8.37
N GLU A 108 2.39 -1.71 -9.68
CA GLU A 108 1.62 -2.82 -10.26
C GLU A 108 2.44 -4.11 -10.31
N SER A 109 3.77 -4.00 -10.37
CA SER A 109 4.71 -5.12 -10.26
C SER A 109 5.58 -4.93 -9.02
N ILE A 110 5.24 -5.66 -7.98
CA ILE A 110 6.24 -6.02 -6.99
C ILE A 110 7.13 -7.04 -7.71
N THR A 111 8.26 -6.60 -8.28
CA THR A 111 9.26 -7.52 -8.81
C THR A 111 9.96 -8.11 -7.61
N ILE A 112 9.45 -9.26 -7.17
CA ILE A 112 10.02 -9.98 -6.05
C ILE A 112 11.22 -10.77 -6.57
N GLU A 113 12.41 -10.17 -6.59
CA GLU A 113 13.66 -10.89 -6.88
C GLU A 113 14.09 -11.86 -5.77
N SER A 114 13.21 -12.17 -4.82
CA SER A 114 13.46 -13.20 -3.81
C SER A 114 12.61 -14.44 -4.11
N PRO A 115 13.20 -15.58 -4.51
CA PRO A 115 12.50 -16.81 -4.90
C PRO A 115 11.75 -17.52 -3.74
N LYS A 116 11.46 -16.81 -2.64
CA LYS A 116 10.81 -17.32 -1.42
C LYS A 116 9.72 -16.40 -0.88
N VAL A 117 9.08 -15.59 -1.73
CA VAL A 117 7.95 -14.78 -1.26
C VAL A 117 6.64 -15.50 -1.52
N GLU A 118 6.07 -16.00 -0.44
CA GLU A 118 4.71 -16.53 -0.38
C GLU A 118 3.71 -15.41 -0.71
N ASN A 119 2.54 -15.74 -1.29
CA ASN A 119 1.47 -14.79 -1.63
C ASN A 119 1.09 -13.82 -0.49
N ALA A 120 1.31 -14.25 0.76
CA ALA A 120 1.22 -13.45 1.97
C ALA A 120 2.03 -12.14 1.91
N GLY A 121 3.27 -12.19 1.44
CA GLY A 121 4.18 -11.04 1.35
C GLY A 121 3.74 -9.98 0.35
N ILE A 122 3.10 -10.39 -0.76
CA ILE A 122 2.57 -9.48 -1.79
C ILE A 122 1.48 -8.58 -1.20
N GLY A 123 0.58 -9.15 -0.40
CA GLY A 123 -0.48 -8.39 0.27
C GLY A 123 0.06 -7.30 1.20
N LEU A 124 1.07 -7.64 2.01
CA LEU A 124 1.72 -6.69 2.92
C LEU A 124 2.39 -5.54 2.16
N ALA A 125 3.18 -5.87 1.13
CA ALA A 125 3.93 -4.89 0.36
C ALA A 125 2.99 -3.97 -0.44
N TYR A 126 1.90 -4.50 -1.01
CA TYR A 126 0.88 -3.69 -1.70
C TYR A 126 0.24 -2.64 -0.78
N VAL A 127 -0.22 -3.06 0.40
CA VAL A 127 -0.87 -2.13 1.35
C VAL A 127 0.13 -1.14 1.92
N ALA A 128 1.33 -1.60 2.28
CA ALA A 128 2.36 -0.71 2.77
C ALA A 128 2.76 0.35 1.73
N SER A 129 2.86 -0.04 0.46
CA SER A 129 3.13 0.88 -0.66
C SER A 129 2.07 1.96 -0.80
N SER A 130 0.80 1.58 -0.62
CA SER A 130 -0.33 2.52 -0.71
C SER A 130 -0.28 3.54 0.43
N ILE A 131 -0.05 3.07 1.66
CA ILE A 131 0.10 3.92 2.84
C ILE A 131 1.31 4.86 2.73
N ILE A 132 2.45 4.37 2.23
CA ILE A 132 3.66 5.19 2.04
C ILE A 132 3.41 6.27 1.00
N SER A 133 2.73 5.95 -0.09
CA SER A 133 2.40 6.94 -1.13
C SER A 133 1.52 8.06 -0.57
N GLU A 134 0.53 7.72 0.26
CA GLU A 134 -0.30 8.71 0.96
C GLU A 134 0.51 9.56 1.95
N ALA A 135 1.39 8.94 2.73
CA ALA A 135 2.24 9.63 3.69
C ALA A 135 3.18 10.64 3.01
N ILE A 136 3.79 10.25 1.88
CA ILE A 136 4.66 11.14 1.09
C ILE A 136 3.88 12.37 0.66
N TYR A 137 2.73 12.18 0.01
CA TYR A 137 1.91 13.30 -0.46
C TYR A 137 1.53 14.27 0.67
N ASN A 138 1.03 13.75 1.79
CA ASN A 138 0.59 14.61 2.89
C ASN A 138 1.78 15.35 3.53
N SER A 139 2.94 14.69 3.63
CA SER A 139 4.15 15.33 4.14
C SER A 139 4.64 16.47 3.24
N GLU A 140 4.58 16.30 1.93
CA GLU A 140 4.98 17.32 0.96
C GLU A 140 4.06 18.54 1.05
N LYS A 141 2.75 18.31 1.13
CA LYS A 141 1.76 19.38 1.32
C LYS A 141 2.00 20.17 2.63
N ASP A 142 2.33 19.48 3.71
CA ASP A 142 2.65 20.13 4.99
C ASP A 142 3.94 20.95 4.90
N LEU A 143 4.94 20.47 4.16
CA LEU A 143 6.20 21.18 3.91
C LEU A 143 6.02 22.40 3.01
N GLU A 144 5.17 22.32 1.98
CA GLU A 144 4.79 23.45 1.14
C GLU A 144 4.08 24.54 1.95
N ALA A 145 3.17 24.13 2.84
CA ALA A 145 2.48 25.04 3.76
C ALA A 145 3.40 25.61 4.84
N SER A 146 4.50 24.92 5.18
CA SER A 146 5.44 25.31 6.23
C SER A 146 6.91 25.26 5.79
N PRO A 147 7.37 26.19 4.93
CA PRO A 147 8.75 26.21 4.41
C PRO A 147 9.84 26.35 5.49
N LYS A 148 9.46 26.76 6.71
CA LYS A 148 10.36 26.86 7.88
C LYS A 148 10.92 25.49 8.29
N LEU A 149 10.19 24.40 8.07
CA LEU A 149 10.64 23.04 8.38
C LEU A 149 11.85 22.65 7.54
N LEU A 150 11.86 23.01 6.25
CA LEU A 150 12.97 22.79 5.33
C LEU A 150 14.22 23.62 5.70
N ARG A 151 14.02 24.80 6.31
CA ARG A 151 15.12 25.70 6.70
C ARG A 151 15.78 25.33 8.03
N SER A 152 15.23 24.35 8.75
CA SER A 152 15.72 23.97 10.08
C SER A 152 17.05 23.21 10.06
N GLY A 153 17.51 22.77 8.88
CA GLY A 153 18.71 21.93 8.72
C GLY A 153 18.55 20.50 9.24
N LYS A 154 17.41 20.18 9.88
CA LYS A 154 17.04 18.83 10.28
C LYS A 154 16.14 18.23 9.22
N ARG A 155 16.28 16.92 9.00
CA ARG A 155 15.37 16.17 8.13
C ARG A 155 13.97 16.15 8.77
N PRO A 156 12.93 16.60 8.06
CA PRO A 156 11.56 16.52 8.55
C PRO A 156 11.13 15.07 8.76
N VAL A 157 10.44 14.81 9.87
CA VAL A 157 9.85 13.50 10.18
C VAL A 157 8.37 13.69 10.46
N PHE A 158 7.55 12.87 9.81
CA PHE A 158 6.10 12.85 9.92
C PHE A 158 5.64 11.50 10.45
N GLU A 159 4.57 11.51 11.26
CA GLU A 159 3.93 10.29 11.75
C GLU A 159 2.46 10.29 11.34
N PHE A 160 2.06 9.23 10.64
CA PHE A 160 0.70 9.00 10.18
C PHE A 160 0.14 7.75 10.87
N GLN A 161 -1.04 7.89 11.46
CA GLN A 161 -1.76 6.77 12.06
C GLN A 161 -3.26 6.94 11.84
N HIS A 162 -3.82 6.09 10.99
CA HIS A 162 -5.26 5.98 10.81
C HIS A 162 -5.60 4.58 10.30
N GLU A 163 -6.87 4.34 9.99
CA GLU A 163 -7.34 3.09 9.42
C GLU A 163 -7.34 3.19 7.90
N TRP A 164 -6.54 2.36 7.25
CA TRP A 164 -6.56 2.18 5.81
C TRP A 164 -7.65 1.19 5.41
N GLN A 165 -8.42 1.50 4.39
CA GLN A 165 -9.51 0.67 3.91
C GLN A 165 -9.50 0.55 2.39
N GLN A 166 -9.67 -0.67 1.87
CA GLN A 166 -9.90 -0.90 0.45
C GLN A 166 -10.83 -2.10 0.22
N THR A 167 -11.72 -1.96 -0.76
CA THR A 167 -12.49 -3.07 -1.32
C THR A 167 -11.75 -3.67 -2.52
N PHE A 168 -11.40 -4.95 -2.41
CA PHE A 168 -10.73 -5.72 -3.44
C PHE A 168 -11.75 -6.45 -4.29
N GLY A 169 -11.69 -6.22 -5.61
CA GLY A 169 -12.48 -6.94 -6.58
C GLY A 169 -11.84 -8.29 -6.95
N LYS A 170 -12.52 -9.05 -7.82
CA LYS A 170 -12.11 -10.40 -8.24
C LYS A 170 -10.65 -10.52 -8.70
N SER A 171 -10.12 -9.52 -9.41
CA SER A 171 -8.75 -9.53 -9.94
C SER A 171 -7.66 -9.20 -8.91
N THR A 172 -8.02 -8.73 -7.72
CA THR A 172 -7.09 -8.35 -6.64
C THR A 172 -7.37 -9.09 -5.33
N GLN A 173 -8.24 -10.11 -5.37
CA GLN A 173 -8.65 -10.87 -4.20
C GLN A 173 -7.50 -11.67 -3.55
N GLU A 174 -6.54 -12.14 -4.34
CA GLU A 174 -5.35 -12.85 -3.84
C GLU A 174 -4.47 -11.95 -2.96
N ILE A 175 -4.39 -10.65 -3.29
CA ILE A 175 -3.69 -9.64 -2.48
C ILE A 175 -4.38 -9.49 -1.12
N ALA A 176 -5.71 -9.39 -1.12
CA ALA A 176 -6.50 -9.30 0.10
C ALA A 176 -6.35 -10.56 0.98
N GLN A 177 -6.37 -11.75 0.37
CA GLN A 177 -6.20 -13.02 1.08
C GLN A 177 -4.80 -13.15 1.68
N GLY A 178 -3.75 -12.83 0.93
CA GLY A 178 -2.38 -12.87 1.44
C GLY A 178 -2.17 -11.92 2.62
N LEU A 179 -2.81 -10.75 2.57
CA LEU A 179 -2.80 -9.78 3.65
C LEU A 179 -3.53 -10.25 4.90
N VAL A 180 -4.75 -10.78 4.76
CA VAL A 180 -5.53 -11.35 5.86
C VAL A 180 -4.79 -12.52 6.50
N GLN A 181 -4.18 -13.39 5.71
CA GLN A 181 -3.36 -14.49 6.21
C GLN A 181 -2.14 -13.98 6.99
N SER A 182 -1.48 -12.94 6.51
CA SER A 182 -0.26 -12.38 7.11
C SER A 182 -0.50 -11.72 8.47
N LEU A 183 -1.64 -11.04 8.60
CA LEU A 183 -2.01 -10.23 9.76
C LEU A 183 -3.04 -10.92 10.67
N ASN A 184 -3.58 -12.07 10.23
CA ASN A 184 -4.65 -12.81 10.88
C ASN A 184 -5.86 -11.91 11.21
N LEU A 185 -6.35 -11.19 10.19
CA LEU A 185 -7.46 -10.24 10.28
C LEU A 185 -8.83 -10.92 10.30
#